data_AF-A0A961LJB4-F1
#
_entry.id   AF-A0A961LJB4-F1
#
_cell.length_a   1.000
_cell.length_b   1.000
_cell.length_c   1.000
_cell.angle_alpha   90.00
_cell.angle_beta   90.00
_cell.angle_gamma   90.00
#
_symmetry.space_group_name_H-M   'P 1'
#
loop_
_entity.id
_entity.type
_entity.pdbx_description
1 polymer ?
#
loop_
_entity_poly.entity_id
_entity_poly.type
_entity_poly.pdbx_seq_one_letter_code
_entity_poly.pdbx_strand_id
1 'polypeptide(L)'
;MAEAAAHDAHHDHKPKGWVRWVYSTNHKDIGTLYLIFAIIAGIVGGLLSVGMRIELQEPGIQFFHGLASMVYGVEGDAAIDAGKQMFNVFTTAHGLIMIFFM
;
A
#
# COMPACT_ATOMS: atom_id res chain seq x y z
N MET A 1 12.71 -64.32 4.81
CA MET A 1 12.87 -63.59 3.54
C MET A 1 11.53 -62.91 3.27
N ALA A 2 11.16 -61.86 4.01
CA ALA A 2 11.61 -60.49 3.79
C ALA A 2 11.40 -60.07 2.32
N GLU A 3 10.29 -59.37 2.07
CA GLU A 3 10.25 -58.17 1.23
C GLU A 3 8.92 -57.48 1.56
N ALA A 4 8.96 -56.59 2.56
CA ALA A 4 7.91 -55.61 2.75
C ALA A 4 8.08 -54.59 1.62
N ALA A 5 7.23 -54.66 0.59
CA ALA A 5 7.12 -53.60 -0.40
C ALA A 5 6.42 -52.40 0.27
N ALA A 6 7.20 -51.61 1.00
CA ALA A 6 6.82 -50.28 1.41
C ALA A 6 6.66 -49.45 0.14
N HIS A 7 5.41 -49.16 -0.21
CA HIS A 7 5.08 -48.25 -1.31
C HIS A 7 5.48 -46.84 -0.85
N ASP A 8 6.62 -46.36 -1.37
CA ASP A 8 7.16 -45.04 -1.14
C ASP A 8 6.06 -43.97 -1.31
N ALA A 9 5.73 -43.31 -0.20
CA ALA A 9 4.93 -42.11 -0.20
C ALA A 9 5.76 -41.01 -0.87
N HIS A 10 5.59 -40.82 -2.18
CA HIS A 10 6.05 -39.63 -2.87
C HIS A 10 5.42 -38.40 -2.19
N HIS A 11 6.18 -37.78 -1.30
CA HIS A 11 5.80 -36.55 -0.64
C HIS A 11 5.67 -35.45 -1.69
N ASP A 12 4.43 -35.01 -1.89
CA ASP A 12 4.05 -34.00 -2.86
C ASP A 12 4.57 -32.63 -2.38
N HIS A 13 5.82 -32.30 -2.72
CA HIS A 13 6.54 -31.09 -2.29
C HIS A 13 6.05 -29.80 -2.97
N LYS A 14 4.77 -29.68 -3.31
CA LYS A 14 4.24 -28.42 -3.83
C LYS A 14 4.05 -27.43 -2.67
N PRO A 15 4.68 -26.23 -2.71
CA PRO A 15 4.46 -25.22 -1.69
C PRO A 15 2.96 -24.87 -1.66
N LYS A 16 2.39 -24.88 -0.45
CA LYS A 16 0.97 -24.59 -0.20
C LYS A 16 0.79 -23.16 0.33
N GLY A 17 -0.40 -22.60 0.15
CA GLY A 17 -0.74 -21.27 0.68
C GLY A 17 -0.16 -20.10 -0.11
N TRP A 18 0.16 -19.00 0.57
CA TRP A 18 0.67 -17.75 -0.03
C TRP A 18 2.06 -17.90 -0.65
N VAL A 19 2.89 -18.81 -0.11
CA VAL A 19 4.22 -19.16 -0.62
C VAL A 19 4.12 -19.65 -2.07
N ARG A 20 3.04 -20.35 -2.44
CA ARG A 20 2.80 -20.78 -3.82
C ARG A 20 2.70 -19.60 -4.79
N TRP A 21 2.02 -18.53 -4.36
CA TRP A 21 1.76 -17.36 -5.20
C TRP A 21 3.02 -16.49 -5.34
N VAL A 22 3.71 -16.21 -4.23
CA VAL A 22 4.92 -15.36 -4.22
C VAL A 22 6.07 -15.97 -5.03
N TYR A 23 6.20 -17.30 -5.00
CA TYR A 23 7.21 -18.01 -5.79
C TYR A 23 6.66 -18.59 -7.11
N SER A 24 5.48 -18.16 -7.56
CA SER A 24 4.91 -18.63 -8.83
C SER A 24 5.63 -18.00 -10.02
N THR A 25 6.03 -18.83 -10.99
CA THR A 25 6.54 -18.38 -12.30
C THR A 25 5.42 -18.31 -13.36
N ASN A 26 4.19 -18.63 -12.99
CA ASN A 26 3.05 -18.60 -13.90
C ASN A 26 2.58 -17.15 -14.11
N HIS A 27 2.55 -16.69 -15.38
CA HIS A 27 2.14 -15.33 -15.72
C HIS A 27 0.71 -14.97 -15.27
N LYS A 28 -0.18 -15.95 -15.08
CA LYS A 28 -1.55 -15.72 -14.57
C LYS A 28 -1.57 -15.41 -13.07
N ASP A 29 -0.75 -16.14 -12.31
CA ASP A 29 -0.64 -15.93 -10.87
C ASP A 29 0.07 -14.59 -10.61
N ILE A 30 1.17 -14.33 -11.32
CA ILE A 30 1.90 -13.06 -11.27
C ILE A 30 0.95 -11.91 -11.64
N GLY A 31 0.25 -11.99 -12.77
CA GLY A 31 -0.69 -10.94 -13.20
C GLY A 31 -1.80 -10.66 -12.17
N THR A 32 -2.31 -11.70 -11.51
CA THR A 32 -3.33 -11.55 -10.46
C THR A 32 -2.77 -10.85 -9.22
N LEU A 33 -1.53 -11.15 -8.82
CA LEU A 33 -0.87 -10.44 -7.72
C LEU A 33 -0.68 -8.95 -8.02
N TYR A 34 -0.26 -8.60 -9.24
CA TYR A 34 -0.14 -7.20 -9.67
C TYR A 34 -1.50 -6.49 -9.71
N LEU A 35 -2.56 -7.16 -10.17
CA LEU A 35 -3.90 -6.57 -10.18
C LEU A 35 -4.40 -6.27 -8.76
N ILE A 36 -4.21 -7.21 -7.83
CA ILE A 36 -4.57 -7.01 -6.42
C ILE A 36 -3.78 -5.85 -5.82
N PHE A 37 -2.47 -5.81 -6.08
CA PHE A 37 -1.60 -4.73 -5.63
C PHE A 37 -2.04 -3.37 -6.19
N ALA A 38 -2.30 -3.28 -7.50
CA ALA A 38 -2.75 -2.04 -8.15
C ALA A 38 -4.10 -1.54 -7.62
N ILE A 39 -5.05 -2.44 -7.31
CA ILE A 39 -6.32 -2.05 -6.68
C ILE A 39 -6.08 -1.44 -5.29
N ILE A 40 -5.23 -2.07 -4.47
CA ILE A 40 -4.90 -1.55 -3.13
C ILE A 40 -4.19 -0.20 -3.24
N ALA A 41 -3.18 -0.10 -4.11
CA ALA A 41 -2.46 1.14 -4.38
C ALA A 41 -3.40 2.23 -4.89
N GLY A 42 -4.34 1.89 -5.76
CA GLY A 42 -5.37 2.80 -6.29
C GLY A 42 -6.33 3.31 -5.21
N ILE A 43 -6.73 2.46 -4.26
CA ILE A 43 -7.55 2.88 -3.11
C ILE A 43 -6.76 3.85 -2.23
N VAL A 44 -5.50 3.55 -1.91
CA VAL A 44 -4.63 4.44 -1.13
C VAL A 44 -4.41 5.77 -1.84
N GLY A 45 -4.07 5.74 -3.13
CA GLY A 45 -3.93 6.93 -3.96
C GLY A 45 -5.23 7.75 -4.04
N GLY A 46 -6.38 7.09 -4.16
CA GLY A 46 -7.70 7.72 -4.13
C GLY A 46 -8.01 8.42 -2.82
N LEU A 47 -7.70 7.79 -1.68
CA LEU A 47 -7.87 8.40 -0.36
C LEU A 47 -6.98 9.63 -0.16
N LEU A 48 -5.71 9.57 -0.59
CA LEU A 48 -4.82 10.74 -0.60
C LEU A 48 -5.40 11.87 -1.46
N SER A 49 -5.99 11.53 -2.61
CA SER A 49 -6.67 12.48 -3.49
C SER A 49 -7.88 13.15 -2.83
N VAL A 50 -8.67 12.39 -2.07
CA VAL A 50 -9.80 12.94 -1.30
C VAL A 50 -9.30 13.85 -0.18
N GLY A 51 -8.24 13.46 0.54
CA GLY A 51 -7.62 14.30 1.58
C GLY A 51 -7.18 15.67 1.06
N MET A 52 -6.52 15.71 -0.10
CA MET A 52 -6.16 16.99 -0.74
C MET A 52 -7.37 17.81 -1.15
N ARG A 53 -8.44 17.16 -1.65
CA ARG A 53 -9.67 17.87 -2.03
C ARG A 53 -10.37 18.50 -0.84
N ILE A 54 -10.39 17.82 0.31
CA ILE A 54 -10.99 18.36 1.55
C ILE A 54 -10.24 19.62 1.98
N GLU A 55 -8.90 19.61 1.94
CA GLU A 55 -8.10 20.79 2.30
C GLU A 55 -8.33 21.98 1.36
N LEU A 56 -8.66 21.74 0.09
CA LEU A 56 -8.88 22.78 -0.91
C LEU A 56 -10.33 23.29 -0.98
N GLN A 57 -11.25 22.82 -0.13
CA GLN A 57 -12.66 23.25 -0.17
C GLN A 57 -12.84 24.70 0.28
N GLU A 58 -12.02 25.16 1.21
CA GLU A 58 -12.05 26.51 1.76
C GLU A 58 -10.63 27.10 1.83
N PRO A 59 -10.47 28.43 1.72
CA PRO A 59 -9.16 29.06 1.78
C PRO A 59 -8.57 29.00 3.20
N GLY A 60 -7.33 28.53 3.31
CA GLY A 60 -6.58 28.40 4.56
C GLY A 60 -6.16 26.95 4.84
N ILE A 61 -5.25 26.74 5.80
CA ILE A 61 -4.87 25.39 6.21
C ILE A 61 -5.80 24.95 7.33
N GLN A 62 -6.69 24.00 7.05
CA GLN A 62 -7.77 23.62 7.97
C GLN A 62 -7.55 22.23 8.56
N PHE A 63 -7.53 21.21 7.70
CA PHE A 63 -7.42 19.81 8.10
C PHE A 63 -5.97 19.40 8.33
N PHE A 64 -5.07 19.88 7.46
CA PHE A 64 -3.66 19.52 7.53
C PHE A 64 -2.94 20.14 8.74
N HIS A 65 -3.43 21.25 9.30
CA HIS A 65 -2.87 21.83 10.54
C HIS A 65 -3.04 20.89 11.74
N GLY A 66 -4.24 20.34 11.94
CA GLY A 66 -4.54 19.43 13.05
C GLY A 66 -3.94 18.04 12.87
N LEU A 67 -3.89 17.54 11.63
CA LEU A 67 -3.19 16.30 11.34
C LEU A 67 -1.67 16.47 11.51
N ALA A 68 -1.11 17.63 11.16
CA ALA A 68 0.31 17.91 11.30
C ALA A 68 0.71 18.09 12.78
N SER A 69 -0.14 18.70 13.61
CA SER A 69 0.11 18.79 15.04
C SER A 69 0.09 17.40 15.70
N MET A 70 -0.80 16.49 15.27
CA MET A 70 -0.82 15.10 15.75
C MET A 70 0.42 14.31 15.30
N VAL A 71 0.86 14.45 14.04
CA VAL A 71 1.95 13.66 13.47
C VAL A 71 3.33 14.20 13.86
N TYR A 72 3.50 15.52 13.85
CA TYR A 72 4.80 16.18 14.08
C TYR A 72 4.94 16.78 15.49
N GLY A 73 3.88 16.77 16.31
CA GLY A 73 3.92 17.26 17.70
C GLY A 73 4.16 18.77 17.83
N VAL A 74 3.89 19.54 16.78
CA VAL A 74 4.09 21.00 16.74
C VAL A 74 2.77 21.73 16.96
N GLU A 75 2.82 22.82 17.74
CA GLU A 75 1.65 23.64 18.07
C GLU A 75 1.82 25.10 17.59
N GLY A 76 0.71 25.84 17.53
CA GLY A 76 0.71 27.26 17.12
C GLY A 76 1.09 27.47 15.65
N ASP A 77 1.80 28.56 15.36
CA ASP A 77 2.20 28.94 13.99
C ASP A 77 3.06 27.87 13.30
N ALA A 78 3.85 27.12 14.08
CA ALA A 78 4.66 26.01 13.56
C ALA A 78 3.80 24.86 13.02
N ALA A 79 2.59 24.65 13.56
CA ALA A 79 1.65 23.64 13.06
C ALA A 79 1.07 24.02 11.69
N ILE A 80 0.92 25.32 11.41
CA ILE A 80 0.44 25.82 10.11
C ILE A 80 1.49 25.55 9.03
N ASP A 81 2.76 25.84 9.31
CA ASP A 81 3.85 25.58 8.36
C ASP A 81 4.10 24.08 8.16
N ALA A 82 3.98 23.27 9.23
CA ALA A 82 3.99 21.82 9.13
C ALA A 82 2.81 21.30 8.28
N GLY A 83 1.63 21.89 8.41
CA GLY A 83 0.47 21.58 7.58
C GLY A 83 0.72 21.83 6.09
N LYS A 84 1.33 22.96 5.73
CA LYS A 84 1.72 23.26 4.33
C LYS A 84 2.72 22.25 3.78
N GLN A 85 3.74 21.89 4.56
CA GLN A 85 4.69 20.86 4.15
C GLN A 85 4.03 19.49 4.01
N MET A 86 3.10 19.16 4.89
CA MET A 86 2.37 17.91 4.82
C MET A 86 1.48 17.85 3.57
N PHE A 87 0.88 18.96 3.14
CA PHE A 87 0.16 19.03 1.86
C PHE A 87 1.08 18.70 0.67
N ASN A 88 2.31 19.24 0.65
CA ASN A 88 3.30 18.91 -0.37
C ASN A 88 3.62 17.40 -0.36
N VAL A 89 3.88 16.82 0.81
CA VAL A 89 4.16 15.39 0.97
C VAL A 89 2.99 14.53 0.48
N PHE A 90 1.76 14.88 0.84
CA PHE A 90 0.57 14.17 0.38
C PHE A 90 0.40 14.22 -1.14
N THR A 91 0.66 15.38 -1.73
CA THR A 91 0.57 15.57 -3.19
C THR A 91 1.62 14.74 -3.92
N THR A 92 2.87 14.77 -3.46
CA THR A 92 3.95 13.98 -4.07
C THR A 92 3.71 12.48 -3.87
N ALA A 93 3.26 12.06 -2.69
CA ALA A 93 2.93 10.66 -2.42
C ALA A 93 1.79 10.16 -3.30
N HIS A 94 0.73 10.96 -3.48
CA HIS A 94 -0.35 10.66 -4.40
C HIS A 94 0.17 10.46 -5.83
N GLY A 95 0.95 11.42 -6.35
CA GLY A 95 1.51 11.32 -7.70
C GLY A 95 2.43 10.11 -7.89
N LEU A 96 3.31 9.84 -6.91
CA LEU A 96 4.23 8.71 -6.95
C LEU A 96 3.47 7.37 -6.97
N ILE A 97 2.44 7.22 -6.12
CA ILE A 97 1.63 5.98 -6.08
C ILE A 97 0.88 5.78 -7.39
N MET A 98 0.26 6.82 -7.94
CA MET A 98 -0.58 6.71 -9.13
C MET A 98 0.21 6.50 -10.42
N ILE A 99 1.48 6.92 -10.49
CA ILE A 99 2.30 6.79 -11.70
C ILE A 99 3.11 5.50 -11.69
N PHE A 100 3.63 5.10 -10.53
CA PHE A 100 4.59 3.99 -10.44
C PHE A 100 3.99 2.68 -9.91
N PHE A 101 2.89 2.75 -9.15
CA PHE A 101 2.40 1.60 -8.37
C PHE A 101 0.94 1.21 -8.67
N MET A 102 0.23 1.96 -9.51
CA MET A 102 -1.13 1.67 -9.99
C MET A 102 -1.12 1.59 -11.51
#